data_AF-A0A841JYC2-F1
#
_entry.id   AF-A0A841JYC2-F1
#
_cell.length_a   1.000
_cell.length_b   1.000
_cell.length_c   1.000
_cell.angle_alpha   90.00
_cell.angle_beta   90.00
_cell.angle_gamma   90.00
#
_symmetry.space_group_name_H-M   'P 1'
#
loop_
_entity.id
_entity.type
_entity.pdbx_description
1 polymer ?
#
loop_
_entity_poly.entity_id
_entity_poly.type
_entity_poly.pdbx_seq_one_letter_code
_entity_poly.pdbx_strand_id
1 'polypeptide(L)'
;MQKKIFVIAACLAFALACGSALSAQTAAPASPSSASSTPSAAALTEQGLAALKLNQSQQALDDFQQALQANPNDVAANLLASTAALNLYKGDLAVQYAEKARQLDPDNWKVHTTLVAAYAAAGKKEQRDNERETLRKLHADPQARDAMQTSGFLLEIFPVKQYRVEAVEYFKPVGKFRVYYRFVLRNAQGKRVWQIDAESNDFDQKSWAAAHPEDAAAGNRQFQLVGDDAATHTDYRMFSGMPDYDLIRKQVVTVIEEQTKPFPGESAP
;
A
#
# COMPACT_ATOMS: atom_id res chain seq x y z
N MET A 1 -10.01 46.83 -65.24
CA MET A 1 -8.68 47.42 -64.96
C MET A 1 -7.65 46.30 -65.14
N GLN A 2 -6.79 46.46 -66.16
CA GLN A 2 -5.56 45.73 -66.54
C GLN A 2 -5.49 44.18 -66.41
N LYS A 3 -5.51 43.41 -67.52
CA LYS A 3 -4.40 43.07 -68.47
C LYS A 3 -3.36 42.11 -67.83
N LYS A 4 -2.92 40.97 -68.37
CA LYS A 4 -2.88 40.31 -69.71
C LYS A 4 -2.85 38.77 -69.45
N ILE A 5 -3.55 37.87 -70.14
CA ILE A 5 -3.45 37.33 -71.52
C ILE A 5 -2.08 36.71 -71.91
N PHE A 6 -2.17 35.47 -72.45
CA PHE A 6 -1.41 34.85 -73.58
C PHE A 6 -0.24 33.90 -73.22
N VAL A 7 0.04 32.78 -73.93
CA VAL A 7 -0.64 31.99 -74.99
C VAL A 7 0.13 30.67 -75.28
N ILE A 8 -0.35 29.90 -76.27
CA ILE A 8 0.35 28.89 -77.13
C ILE A 8 0.29 27.43 -76.61
N ALA A 9 -0.04 26.40 -77.39
CA ALA A 9 -0.68 26.27 -78.70
C ALA A 9 -1.08 24.80 -78.89
N ALA A 10 -2.05 24.59 -79.78
CA ALA A 10 -2.39 23.30 -80.36
C ALA A 10 -1.32 22.82 -81.36
N CYS A 11 -1.14 21.50 -81.50
CA CYS A 11 -1.48 20.73 -82.72
C CYS A 11 -0.74 19.39 -82.84
N LEU A 12 -1.54 18.37 -83.20
CA LEU A 12 -1.27 17.17 -84.01
C LEU A 12 -0.06 16.25 -83.72
N ALA A 13 -0.34 14.96 -83.51
CA ALA A 13 -0.10 13.93 -84.53
C ALA A 13 -0.68 12.56 -84.14
N PHE A 14 -1.16 11.86 -85.16
CA PHE A 14 -1.71 10.49 -85.17
C PHE A 14 -0.54 9.48 -85.23
N ALA A 15 -0.57 8.39 -84.46
CA ALA A 15 0.16 7.16 -84.82
C ALA A 15 -0.42 5.93 -84.11
N LEU A 16 -0.67 4.90 -84.91
CA LEU A 16 -1.14 3.57 -84.54
C LEU A 16 -0.06 2.72 -83.81
N ALA A 17 -0.59 1.70 -83.11
CA ALA A 17 -0.15 0.29 -83.11
C ALA A 17 0.66 -0.27 -81.94
N CYS A 18 0.27 -1.52 -81.67
CA CYS A 18 0.96 -2.65 -81.06
C CYS A 18 1.08 -2.69 -79.53
N GLY A 19 0.46 -3.74 -78.98
CA GLY A 19 0.56 -4.13 -77.60
C GLY A 19 1.87 -4.81 -77.24
N SER A 20 2.12 -4.90 -75.94
CA SER A 20 2.91 -5.94 -75.30
C SER A 20 2.46 -6.01 -73.85
N ALA A 21 2.15 -7.22 -73.39
CA ALA A 21 1.83 -7.51 -72.00
C ALA A 21 3.04 -7.26 -71.09
N LEU A 22 2.82 -6.72 -69.89
CA LEU A 22 3.76 -6.86 -68.77
C LEU A 22 3.02 -6.86 -67.42
N SER A 23 2.92 -8.07 -66.87
CA SER A 23 2.83 -8.45 -65.45
C SER A 23 2.02 -7.57 -64.49
N ALA A 24 0.80 -8.02 -64.18
CA ALA A 24 0.15 -7.69 -62.91
C ALA A 24 0.95 -8.33 -61.77
N GLN A 25 1.65 -7.50 -60.99
CA GLN A 25 2.31 -7.93 -59.77
C GLN A 25 1.23 -8.17 -58.71
N THR A 26 0.84 -9.43 -58.52
CA THR A 26 0.00 -9.84 -57.40
C THR A 26 0.79 -9.64 -56.12
N ALA A 27 0.51 -8.54 -55.41
CA ALA A 27 0.95 -8.37 -54.03
C ALA A 27 0.40 -9.56 -53.22
N ALA A 28 1.30 -10.30 -52.57
CA ALA A 28 0.94 -11.34 -51.63
C ALA A 28 0.08 -10.73 -50.50
N PRO A 29 -0.92 -11.45 -49.96
CA PRO A 29 -1.67 -10.95 -48.82
C PRO A 29 -0.70 -10.82 -47.64
N ALA A 30 -0.57 -9.61 -47.12
CA ALA A 30 0.09 -9.38 -45.85
C ALA A 30 -0.66 -10.16 -44.77
N SER A 31 -0.02 -11.18 -44.21
CA SER A 31 -0.53 -11.86 -43.02
C SER A 31 -0.67 -10.84 -41.88
N PRO A 32 -1.81 -10.76 -41.18
CA PRO A 32 -1.90 -9.96 -39.98
C PRO A 32 -1.10 -10.67 -38.88
N SER A 33 0.16 -10.27 -38.70
CA SER A 33 0.88 -10.59 -37.46
C SER A 33 0.37 -9.64 -36.36
N SER A 34 -0.85 -9.91 -35.88
CA SER A 34 -1.30 -9.41 -34.59
C SER A 34 -0.73 -10.33 -33.53
N ALA A 35 0.57 -10.22 -33.28
CA ALA A 35 1.16 -10.78 -32.07
C ALA A 35 0.58 -10.01 -30.89
N SER A 36 -0.50 -10.53 -30.30
CA SER A 36 -0.83 -10.25 -28.91
C SER A 36 0.35 -10.78 -28.10
N SER A 37 1.31 -9.91 -27.79
CA SER A 37 2.40 -10.28 -26.90
C SER A 37 1.81 -10.48 -25.52
N THR A 38 1.69 -11.73 -25.09
CA THR A 38 1.38 -12.05 -23.69
C THR A 38 2.34 -11.25 -22.81
N PRO A 39 1.82 -10.44 -21.86
CA PRO A 39 2.67 -9.65 -20.97
C PRO A 39 3.70 -10.54 -20.24
N SER A 40 4.94 -10.06 -20.12
CA SER A 40 5.96 -10.77 -19.34
C SER A 40 5.63 -10.73 -17.84
N ALA A 41 6.21 -11.63 -17.05
CA ALA A 41 6.04 -11.63 -15.58
C ALA A 41 6.42 -10.28 -14.95
N ALA A 42 7.49 -9.65 -15.44
CA ALA A 42 7.92 -8.33 -15.00
C ALA A 42 6.89 -7.24 -15.36
N ALA A 43 6.37 -7.25 -16.59
CA ALA A 43 5.35 -6.29 -17.01
C ALA A 43 4.05 -6.44 -16.20
N LEU A 44 3.63 -7.67 -15.90
CA LEU A 44 2.48 -7.96 -15.02
C LEU A 44 2.73 -7.45 -13.60
N THR A 45 3.95 -7.61 -13.07
CA THR A 45 4.31 -7.11 -11.74
C THR A 45 4.27 -5.57 -11.70
N GLU A 46 4.78 -4.90 -12.73
CA GLU A 46 4.71 -3.44 -12.84
C GLU A 46 3.26 -2.94 -12.97
N GLN A 47 2.44 -3.62 -13.75
CA GLN A 47 1.01 -3.33 -13.90
C GLN A 47 0.26 -3.50 -12.57
N GLY A 48 0.49 -4.61 -11.86
CA GLY A 48 -0.11 -4.84 -10.56
C GLY A 48 0.31 -3.79 -9.53
N LEU A 49 1.57 -3.35 -9.57
CA LEU A 49 2.05 -2.26 -8.72
C LEU A 49 1.36 -0.93 -9.05
N ALA A 50 1.12 -0.64 -10.32
CA ALA A 50 0.35 0.54 -10.74
C ALA A 50 -1.11 0.45 -10.25
N ALA A 51 -1.74 -0.71 -10.38
CA ALA A 51 -3.09 -0.96 -9.87
C ALA A 51 -3.18 -0.76 -8.34
N LEU A 52 -2.19 -1.22 -7.56
CA LEU A 52 -2.11 -0.95 -6.11
C LEU A 52 -2.08 0.56 -5.81
N LYS A 53 -1.28 1.33 -6.55
CA LYS A 53 -1.19 2.80 -6.38
C LYS A 53 -2.52 3.49 -6.66
N LEU A 54 -3.36 2.89 -7.51
CA LEU A 54 -4.70 3.36 -7.83
C LEU A 54 -5.79 2.77 -6.91
N ASN A 55 -5.41 2.10 -5.81
CA ASN A 55 -6.29 1.38 -4.90
C ASN A 55 -7.10 0.23 -5.56
N GLN A 56 -6.70 -0.24 -6.74
CA GLN A 56 -7.34 -1.33 -7.48
C GLN A 56 -6.79 -2.70 -7.04
N SER A 57 -6.98 -3.03 -5.76
CA SER A 57 -6.29 -4.16 -5.13
C SER A 57 -6.67 -5.53 -5.72
N GLN A 58 -7.88 -5.70 -6.24
CA GLN A 58 -8.28 -6.97 -6.88
C GLN A 58 -7.56 -7.16 -8.22
N GLN A 59 -7.54 -6.14 -9.07
CA GLN A 59 -6.78 -6.18 -10.33
C GLN A 59 -5.28 -6.41 -10.07
N ALA A 60 -4.73 -5.73 -9.06
CA ALA A 60 -3.33 -5.93 -8.69
C ALA A 60 -3.04 -7.38 -8.29
N LEU A 61 -3.90 -7.99 -7.47
CA LEU A 61 -3.77 -9.39 -7.07
C LEU A 61 -3.81 -10.32 -8.28
N ASP A 62 -4.73 -10.09 -9.21
CA ASP A 62 -4.88 -10.91 -10.43
C ASP A 62 -3.63 -10.80 -11.33
N ASP A 63 -3.06 -9.60 -11.46
CA ASP A 63 -1.83 -9.35 -12.22
C ASP A 63 -0.62 -10.04 -11.57
N PHE A 64 -0.46 -9.94 -10.24
CA PHE A 64 0.61 -10.65 -9.52
C PHE A 64 0.45 -12.16 -9.60
N GLN A 65 -0.77 -12.68 -9.54
CA GLN A 65 -1.03 -14.11 -9.71
C GLN A 65 -0.59 -14.61 -11.08
N GLN A 66 -0.87 -13.85 -12.14
CA GLN A 66 -0.38 -14.18 -13.48
C GLN A 66 1.15 -14.09 -13.58
N ALA A 67 1.77 -13.07 -12.97
CA ALA A 67 3.23 -12.97 -12.90
C ALA A 67 3.86 -14.19 -12.20
N LEU A 68 3.25 -14.62 -11.09
CA LEU A 68 3.68 -15.77 -10.30
C LEU A 68 3.45 -17.12 -11.00
N GLN A 69 2.53 -17.23 -11.97
CA GLN A 69 2.44 -18.42 -12.82
C GLN A 69 3.68 -18.60 -13.69
N ALA A 70 4.26 -17.50 -14.17
CA ALA A 70 5.48 -17.52 -14.98
C ALA A 70 6.75 -17.64 -14.12
N ASN A 71 6.78 -17.01 -12.93
CA ASN A 71 7.86 -17.15 -11.95
C ASN A 71 7.33 -17.30 -10.51
N PRO A 72 7.06 -18.53 -10.04
CA PRO A 72 6.52 -18.76 -8.71
C PRO A 72 7.45 -18.38 -7.55
N ASN A 73 8.75 -18.23 -7.85
CA ASN A 73 9.80 -17.96 -6.86
C ASN A 73 10.24 -16.49 -6.88
N ASP A 74 9.46 -15.60 -7.48
CA ASP A 74 9.68 -14.16 -7.39
C ASP A 74 9.29 -13.66 -5.99
N VAL A 75 10.28 -13.29 -5.17
CA VAL A 75 10.08 -12.76 -3.82
C VAL A 75 9.23 -11.50 -3.84
N ALA A 76 9.51 -10.58 -4.76
CA ALA A 76 8.83 -9.29 -4.83
C ALA A 76 7.36 -9.46 -5.26
N ALA A 77 7.09 -10.29 -6.26
CA ALA A 77 5.72 -10.57 -6.69
C ALA A 77 4.90 -11.28 -5.59
N ASN A 78 5.50 -12.21 -4.84
CA ASN A 78 4.83 -12.82 -3.67
C ASN A 78 4.51 -11.77 -2.58
N LEU A 79 5.44 -10.87 -2.25
CA LEU A 79 5.17 -9.79 -1.28
C LEU A 79 4.08 -8.83 -1.73
N LEU A 80 4.09 -8.46 -3.01
CA LEU A 80 3.08 -7.57 -3.58
C LEU A 80 1.70 -8.25 -3.67
N ALA A 81 1.63 -9.54 -4.00
CA ALA A 81 0.41 -10.33 -3.93
C ALA A 81 -0.15 -10.41 -2.51
N SER A 82 0.71 -10.63 -1.51
CA SER A 82 0.30 -10.59 -0.10
C SER A 82 -0.26 -9.22 0.30
N THR A 83 0.40 -8.14 -0.12
CA THR A 83 -0.07 -6.76 0.12
C THR A 83 -1.43 -6.48 -0.54
N ALA A 84 -1.63 -6.95 -1.77
CA ALA A 84 -2.92 -6.84 -2.45
C ALA A 84 -4.01 -7.64 -1.71
N ALA A 85 -3.70 -8.85 -1.25
CA ALA A 85 -4.62 -9.66 -0.45
C ALA A 85 -4.96 -8.99 0.90
N LEU A 86 -4.00 -8.35 1.57
CA LEU A 86 -4.22 -7.55 2.78
C LEU A 86 -5.21 -6.40 2.54
N ASN A 87 -5.04 -5.65 1.45
CA ASN A 87 -5.95 -4.56 1.10
C ASN A 87 -7.37 -5.03 0.78
N LEU A 88 -7.54 -6.30 0.44
CA LEU A 88 -8.82 -6.97 0.21
C LEU A 88 -9.35 -7.69 1.47
N TYR A 89 -8.66 -7.56 2.61
CA TYR A 89 -8.97 -8.26 3.86
C TYR A 89 -8.96 -9.80 3.74
N LYS A 90 -8.19 -10.34 2.78
CA LYS A 90 -8.02 -11.78 2.56
C LYS A 90 -6.83 -12.31 3.35
N GLY A 91 -6.96 -12.35 4.68
CA GLY A 91 -5.87 -12.66 5.62
C GLY A 91 -5.13 -13.98 5.33
N ASP A 92 -5.85 -15.11 5.20
CA ASP A 92 -5.20 -16.40 4.94
C ASP A 92 -4.46 -16.46 3.60
N LEU A 93 -4.96 -15.75 2.57
CA LEU A 93 -4.30 -15.65 1.28
C LEU A 93 -3.04 -14.77 1.38
N ALA A 94 -3.12 -13.67 2.14
CA ALA A 94 -1.96 -12.83 2.42
C ALA A 94 -0.86 -13.63 3.13
N VAL A 95 -1.21 -14.47 4.10
CA VAL A 95 -0.27 -15.35 4.80
C VAL A 95 0.41 -16.30 3.81
N GLN A 96 -0.35 -16.96 2.92
CA GLN A 96 0.22 -17.89 1.94
C GLN A 96 1.31 -17.26 1.08
N TYR A 97 1.06 -16.08 0.52
CA TYR A 97 2.05 -15.38 -0.32
C TYR A 97 3.23 -14.86 0.50
N ALA A 98 3.00 -14.30 1.68
CA ALA A 98 4.07 -13.80 2.55
C ALA A 98 4.97 -14.94 3.05
N GLU A 99 4.40 -16.10 3.37
CA GLU A 99 5.14 -17.30 3.73
C GLU A 99 5.98 -17.85 2.59
N LYS A 100 5.44 -17.82 1.36
CA LYS A 100 6.22 -18.17 0.18
C LYS A 100 7.40 -17.21 0.00
N ALA A 101 7.21 -15.91 0.20
CA ALA A 101 8.30 -14.94 0.18
C ALA A 101 9.35 -15.22 1.29
N ARG A 102 8.92 -15.57 2.51
CA ARG A 102 9.82 -15.94 3.62
C ARG A 102 10.69 -17.16 3.32
N GLN A 103 10.11 -18.17 2.67
CA GLN A 103 10.86 -19.36 2.26
C GLN A 103 11.98 -19.04 1.25
N LEU A 104 11.78 -18.00 0.43
CA LEU A 104 12.69 -17.61 -0.64
C LEU A 104 13.76 -16.63 -0.14
N ASP A 105 13.41 -15.76 0.80
CA ASP A 105 14.27 -14.69 1.31
C ASP A 105 13.98 -14.44 2.81
N PRO A 106 14.50 -15.30 3.71
CA PRO A 106 14.15 -15.28 5.13
C PRO A 106 14.75 -14.11 5.92
N ASP A 107 15.74 -13.40 5.37
CA ASP A 107 16.40 -12.28 6.08
C ASP A 107 15.81 -10.91 5.67
N ASN A 108 14.86 -10.90 4.74
CA ASN A 108 14.27 -9.68 4.22
C ASN A 108 13.19 -9.13 5.15
N TRP A 109 13.53 -8.04 5.85
CA TRP A 109 12.65 -7.40 6.82
C TRP A 109 11.28 -6.98 6.26
N LYS A 110 11.16 -6.71 4.96
CA LYS A 110 9.87 -6.38 4.32
C LYS A 110 8.94 -7.59 4.35
N VAL A 111 9.49 -8.80 4.20
CA VAL A 111 8.73 -10.06 4.35
C VAL A 111 8.15 -10.16 5.75
N HIS A 112 8.96 -9.95 6.78
CA HIS A 112 8.50 -10.01 8.16
C HIS A 112 7.45 -8.94 8.48
N THR A 113 7.61 -7.72 7.96
CA THR A 113 6.60 -6.66 8.08
C THR A 113 5.27 -7.07 7.44
N THR A 114 5.31 -7.65 6.24
CA THR A 114 4.11 -8.15 5.57
C THR A 114 3.49 -9.34 6.33
N LEU A 115 4.29 -10.24 6.90
CA LEU A 115 3.82 -11.37 7.71
C LEU A 115 3.11 -10.91 8.98
N VAL A 116 3.61 -9.90 9.68
CA VAL A 116 2.91 -9.32 10.85
C VAL A 116 1.50 -8.90 10.47
N ALA A 117 1.36 -8.10 9.41
CA ALA A 117 0.05 -7.64 8.95
C ALA A 117 -0.83 -8.81 8.45
N ALA A 118 -0.25 -9.78 7.74
CA ALA A 118 -0.97 -10.95 7.22
C ALA A 118 -1.49 -11.84 8.35
N TYR A 119 -0.67 -12.10 9.37
CA TYR A 119 -1.08 -12.86 10.54
C TYR A 119 -2.13 -12.13 11.37
N ALA A 120 -2.02 -10.81 11.53
CA ALA A 120 -3.05 -10.00 12.16
C ALA A 120 -4.40 -10.11 11.41
N ALA A 121 -4.38 -9.92 10.08
CA ALA A 121 -5.57 -10.03 9.24
C ALA A 121 -6.19 -11.44 9.22
N ALA A 122 -5.38 -12.48 9.43
CA ALA A 122 -5.83 -13.87 9.54
C ALA A 122 -6.26 -14.28 10.96
N GLY A 123 -6.24 -13.36 11.94
CA GLY A 123 -6.56 -13.67 13.34
C GLY A 123 -5.53 -14.55 14.05
N LYS A 124 -4.33 -14.72 13.47
CA LYS A 124 -3.24 -15.57 13.96
C LYS A 124 -2.35 -14.79 14.93
N LYS A 125 -2.92 -14.49 16.11
CA LYS A 125 -2.32 -13.60 17.12
C LYS A 125 -0.91 -14.01 17.53
N GLU A 126 -0.70 -15.28 17.85
CA GLU A 126 0.59 -15.78 18.32
C GLU A 126 1.67 -15.62 17.25
N GLN A 127 1.37 -15.97 15.99
CA GLN A 127 2.27 -15.82 14.87
C GLN A 127 2.58 -14.34 14.58
N ARG A 128 1.58 -13.47 14.64
CA ARG A 128 1.75 -12.01 14.54
C ARG A 128 2.74 -11.52 15.60
N ASP A 129 2.54 -11.89 16.86
CA ASP A 129 3.37 -11.42 17.97
C ASP A 129 4.80 -11.97 17.88
N ASN A 130 4.97 -13.23 17.45
CA ASN A 130 6.29 -13.80 17.18
C ASN A 130 7.02 -13.06 16.04
N GLU A 131 6.33 -12.72 14.94
CA GLU A 131 6.93 -11.98 13.84
C GLU A 131 7.27 -10.53 14.20
N ARG A 132 6.51 -9.90 15.11
CA ARG A 132 6.87 -8.59 15.68
C ARG A 132 8.20 -8.67 16.44
N GLU A 133 8.43 -9.73 17.22
CA GLU A 133 9.71 -9.95 17.89
C GLU A 133 10.86 -10.17 16.90
N THR A 134 10.62 -10.93 15.83
CA THR A 134 11.61 -11.09 14.74
C THR A 134 11.98 -9.75 14.12
N LEU A 135 11.00 -8.90 13.81
CA LEU A 135 11.25 -7.54 13.29
C LEU A 135 12.06 -6.69 14.26
N ARG A 136 11.79 -6.75 15.57
CA ARG A 136 12.58 -6.01 16.57
C ARG A 136 14.05 -6.47 16.59
N LYS A 137 14.30 -7.78 16.45
CA LYS A 137 15.66 -8.33 16.34
C LYS A 137 16.35 -7.85 15.06
N LEU A 138 15.68 -7.91 13.92
CA LEU A 138 16.22 -7.41 12.64
C LEU A 138 16.50 -5.90 12.70
N HIS A 139 15.60 -5.11 13.29
CA HIS A 139 15.81 -3.67 13.46
C HIS A 139 17.00 -3.33 14.37
N ALA A 140 17.30 -4.19 15.35
CA ALA A 140 18.44 -4.03 16.25
C ALA A 140 19.75 -4.58 15.67
N ASP A 141 19.71 -5.34 14.57
CA ASP A 141 20.89 -5.95 13.95
C ASP A 141 21.66 -4.92 13.09
N PRO A 142 22.92 -4.60 13.43
CA PRO A 142 23.75 -3.69 12.63
C PRO A 142 24.02 -4.17 11.19
N GLN A 143 23.86 -5.46 10.91
CA GLN A 143 24.03 -6.03 9.57
C GLN A 143 22.78 -5.84 8.70
N ALA A 144 21.59 -5.75 9.31
CA ALA A 144 20.32 -5.50 8.61
C ALA A 144 20.06 -3.99 8.44
N ARG A 145 20.96 -3.31 7.71
CA ARG A 145 20.97 -1.84 7.60
C ARG A 145 19.63 -1.22 7.21
N ASP A 146 18.92 -1.81 6.26
CA ASP A 146 17.62 -1.32 5.80
C ASP A 146 16.55 -1.45 6.89
N ALA A 147 16.57 -2.55 7.66
CA ALA A 147 15.65 -2.76 8.78
C ALA A 147 15.93 -1.74 9.89
N MET A 148 17.21 -1.50 10.21
CA MET A 148 17.65 -0.57 11.27
C MET A 148 17.26 0.88 10.99
N GLN A 149 17.14 1.28 9.72
CA GLN A 149 16.74 2.65 9.33
C GLN A 149 15.23 2.88 9.34
N THR A 150 14.44 1.81 9.46
CA THR A 150 12.98 1.89 9.43
C THR A 150 12.43 2.35 10.78
N SER A 151 11.52 3.33 10.80
CA SER A 151 10.97 3.88 12.06
C SER A 151 9.85 3.02 12.66
N GLY A 152 9.12 2.29 11.82
CA GLY A 152 7.98 1.48 12.21
C GLY A 152 7.48 0.61 11.06
N PHE A 153 6.47 -0.20 11.33
CA PHE A 153 5.94 -1.18 10.39
C PHE A 153 4.41 -1.22 10.45
N LEU A 154 3.79 -1.68 9.36
CA LEU A 154 2.35 -1.92 9.31
C LEU A 154 2.04 -3.16 10.18
N LEU A 155 1.24 -2.95 11.22
CA LEU A 155 0.84 -4.01 12.15
C LEU A 155 -0.46 -4.68 11.71
N GLU A 156 -1.45 -3.90 11.26
CA GLU A 156 -2.75 -4.43 10.87
C GLU A 156 -3.49 -3.50 9.90
N ILE A 157 -4.31 -4.09 9.03
CA ILE A 157 -5.33 -3.39 8.25
C ILE A 157 -6.68 -4.01 8.59
N PHE A 158 -7.64 -3.22 9.06
CA PHE A 158 -8.97 -3.73 9.42
C PHE A 158 -10.07 -2.71 9.10
N PRO A 159 -11.29 -3.18 8.77
CA PRO A 159 -12.42 -2.29 8.53
C PRO A 159 -13.17 -1.98 9.84
N VAL A 160 -13.60 -0.73 10.01
CA VAL A 160 -14.56 -0.31 11.05
C VAL A 160 -15.52 0.71 10.44
N LYS A 161 -16.83 0.41 10.44
CA LYS A 161 -17.84 1.16 9.67
C LYS A 161 -17.39 1.32 8.19
N GLN A 162 -17.49 2.53 7.63
CA GLN A 162 -17.01 2.85 6.28
C GLN A 162 -15.48 3.04 6.18
N TYR A 163 -14.75 2.94 7.29
CA TYR A 163 -13.33 3.28 7.34
C TYR A 163 -12.45 2.04 7.20
N ARG A 164 -11.41 2.19 6.40
CA ARG A 164 -10.24 1.31 6.45
C ARG A 164 -9.25 1.89 7.45
N VAL A 165 -8.89 1.11 8.46
CA VAL A 165 -7.94 1.50 9.51
C VAL A 165 -6.61 0.82 9.24
N GLU A 166 -5.54 1.61 9.13
CA GLU A 166 -4.16 1.12 9.07
C GLU A 166 -3.50 1.37 10.42
N ALA A 167 -3.13 0.31 11.14
CA ALA A 167 -2.36 0.41 12.37
C ALA A 167 -0.87 0.29 12.06
N VAL A 168 -0.09 1.30 12.43
CA VAL A 168 1.37 1.33 12.36
C VAL A 168 1.92 1.26 13.77
N GLU A 169 2.92 0.41 13.99
CA GLU A 169 3.70 0.35 15.21
C GLU A 169 5.10 0.93 14.95
N TYR A 170 5.59 1.75 15.87
CA TYR A 170 6.95 2.30 15.80
C TYR A 170 7.92 1.52 16.70
N PHE A 171 9.11 1.20 16.18
CA PHE A 171 10.16 0.52 16.96
C PHE A 171 10.64 1.36 18.14
N LYS A 172 10.64 2.68 17.95
CA LYS A 172 10.91 3.70 18.96
C LYS A 172 9.87 4.80 18.81
N PRO A 173 9.42 5.42 19.90
CA PRO A 173 8.42 6.47 19.82
C PRO A 173 8.89 7.62 18.95
N VAL A 174 7.98 8.17 18.13
CA VAL A 174 8.30 9.24 17.17
C VAL A 174 7.68 10.58 17.54
N GLY A 175 8.37 11.67 17.17
CA GLY A 175 7.89 13.04 17.34
C GLY A 175 7.85 13.52 18.79
N LYS A 176 7.46 14.78 18.98
CA LYS A 176 7.41 15.44 20.30
C LYS A 176 6.42 14.81 21.28
N PHE A 177 5.40 14.12 20.78
CA PHE A 177 4.38 13.46 21.59
C PHE A 177 4.72 12.01 21.94
N ARG A 178 5.85 11.49 21.43
CA ARG A 178 6.27 10.08 21.61
C ARG A 178 5.17 9.11 21.17
N VAL A 179 4.84 9.12 19.89
CA VAL A 179 3.83 8.24 19.30
C VAL A 179 4.41 6.83 19.15
N TYR A 180 3.72 5.84 19.73
CA TYR A 180 4.10 4.42 19.67
C TYR A 180 3.27 3.65 18.64
N TYR A 181 1.98 3.96 18.56
CA TYR A 181 1.09 3.41 17.53
C TYR A 181 0.33 4.54 16.86
N ARG A 182 0.12 4.38 15.55
CA ARG A 182 -0.68 5.31 14.75
C ARG A 182 -1.73 4.54 13.97
N PHE A 183 -2.98 4.97 14.10
CA PHE A 183 -4.12 4.43 13.38
C PHE A 183 -4.56 5.47 12.35
N VAL A 184 -4.34 5.17 11.07
CA VAL A 184 -4.75 6.04 9.96
C VAL A 184 -6.10 5.56 9.45
N LEU A 185 -7.11 6.42 9.54
CA LEU A 185 -8.45 6.13 9.03
C LEU A 185 -8.56 6.69 7.62
N ARG A 186 -8.96 5.83 6.69
CA ARG A 186 -9.20 6.17 5.29
C ARG A 186 -10.64 5.90 4.92
N ASN A 187 -11.22 6.78 4.13
CA ASN A 187 -12.53 6.58 3.55
C ASN A 187 -12.49 5.64 2.33
N ALA A 188 -13.64 5.40 1.71
CA ALA A 188 -13.78 4.51 0.55
C ALA A 188 -12.92 4.93 -0.68
N GLN A 189 -12.55 6.21 -0.79
CA GLN A 189 -11.66 6.70 -1.86
C GLN A 189 -10.17 6.57 -1.50
N GLY A 190 -9.84 6.03 -0.33
CA GLY A 190 -8.46 5.91 0.17
C GLY A 190 -7.87 7.20 0.75
N LYS A 191 -8.67 8.28 0.80
CA LYS A 191 -8.24 9.55 1.41
C LYS A 191 -8.15 9.36 2.92
N ARG A 192 -7.05 9.82 3.53
CA ARG A 192 -6.95 9.92 4.99
C ARG A 192 -7.94 10.97 5.49
N VAL A 193 -8.79 10.59 6.43
CA VAL A 193 -9.83 11.45 7.01
C VAL A 193 -9.65 11.70 8.49
N TRP A 194 -8.91 10.82 9.17
CA TRP A 194 -8.58 10.96 10.58
C TRP A 194 -7.33 10.17 10.93
N GLN A 195 -6.76 10.50 12.08
CA GLN A 195 -5.64 9.78 12.67
C GLN A 195 -5.88 9.66 14.17
N ILE A 196 -5.62 8.49 14.73
CA ILE A 196 -5.63 8.26 16.18
C ILE A 196 -4.26 7.75 16.57
N ASP A 197 -3.58 8.45 17.48
CA ASP A 197 -2.26 8.12 17.97
C ASP A 197 -2.33 7.58 19.40
N ALA A 198 -1.60 6.50 19.67
CA ALA A 198 -1.28 6.05 21.01
C ALA A 198 0.07 6.65 21.40
N GLU A 199 0.05 7.60 22.31
CA GLU A 199 1.20 8.46 22.60
C GLU A 199 1.44 8.63 24.10
N SER A 200 2.60 9.16 24.45
CA SER A 200 3.01 9.39 25.84
C SER A 200 3.85 10.65 25.92
N ASN A 201 3.21 11.82 25.84
CA ASN A 201 3.93 13.08 25.79
C ASN A 201 4.66 13.40 27.11
N ASP A 202 5.76 14.14 27.03
CA ASP A 202 6.60 14.45 28.20
C ASP A 202 6.00 15.52 29.13
N PHE A 203 5.06 16.34 28.64
CA PHE A 203 4.32 17.32 29.43
C PHE A 203 3.35 16.62 30.41
N ASP A 204 2.50 15.72 29.91
CA ASP A 204 1.54 14.94 30.71
C ASP A 204 2.25 13.94 31.61
N GLN A 205 3.39 13.40 31.18
CA GLN A 205 4.20 12.53 32.02
C GLN A 205 4.64 13.23 33.30
N LYS A 206 4.96 14.53 33.25
CA LYS A 206 5.47 15.26 34.42
C LYS A 206 4.43 15.38 35.51
N SER A 207 3.20 15.77 35.16
CA SER A 207 2.09 15.88 36.11
C SER A 207 1.65 14.51 36.61
N TRP A 208 1.60 13.50 35.73
CA TRP A 208 1.24 12.14 36.12
C TRP A 208 2.25 11.51 37.08
N ALA A 209 3.55 11.66 36.82
CA ALA A 209 4.61 11.09 37.67
C ALA A 209 4.62 11.68 39.08
N ALA A 210 4.24 12.95 39.23
CA ALA A 210 4.07 13.58 40.54
C ALA A 210 2.89 12.98 41.32
N ALA A 211 1.84 12.53 40.62
CA ALA A 211 0.68 11.87 41.22
C ALA A 211 0.88 10.35 41.43
N HIS A 212 1.79 9.71 40.68
CA HIS A 212 2.04 8.27 40.70
C HIS A 212 3.55 7.98 40.86
N PRO A 213 4.17 8.39 41.97
CA PRO A 213 5.62 8.34 42.14
C PRO A 213 6.19 6.92 42.10
N GLU A 214 5.47 5.92 42.64
CA GLU A 214 5.90 4.52 42.63
C GLU A 214 5.91 3.94 41.21
N ASP A 215 4.83 4.16 40.44
CA ASP A 215 4.75 3.70 39.06
C ASP A 215 5.79 4.41 38.17
N ALA A 216 5.98 5.72 38.36
CA ALA A 216 7.01 6.47 37.65
C ALA A 216 8.42 5.97 37.98
N ALA A 217 8.68 5.61 39.25
CA ALA A 217 9.94 5.00 39.67
C ALA A 217 10.16 3.61 39.05
N ALA A 218 9.09 2.87 38.76
CA ALA A 218 9.13 1.62 38.01
C ALA A 218 9.31 1.81 36.49
N GLY A 219 9.39 3.06 36.01
CA GLY A 219 9.57 3.41 34.60
C GLY A 219 8.27 3.49 33.80
N ASN A 220 7.11 3.35 34.44
CA ASN A 220 5.82 3.50 33.79
C ASN A 220 5.59 4.95 33.38
N ARG A 221 4.75 5.11 32.35
CA ARG A 221 4.37 6.41 31.82
C ARG A 221 2.87 6.53 31.66
N GLN A 222 2.38 7.76 31.63
CA GLN A 222 1.03 8.07 31.18
C GLN A 222 0.97 7.89 29.66
N PHE A 223 0.00 7.09 29.22
CA PHE A 223 -0.33 6.93 27.80
C PHE A 223 -1.71 7.50 27.53
N GLN A 224 -1.92 7.91 26.30
CA GLN A 224 -3.21 8.41 25.84
C GLN A 224 -3.51 8.00 24.41
N LEU A 225 -4.80 7.88 24.10
CA LEU A 225 -5.31 7.82 22.74
C LEU A 225 -5.86 9.18 22.36
N VAL A 226 -5.31 9.72 21.29
CA VAL A 226 -5.56 11.07 20.84
C VAL A 226 -5.91 11.05 19.37
N GLY A 227 -7.04 11.65 19.00
CA GLY A 227 -7.40 11.95 17.63
C GLY A 227 -6.81 13.27 17.20
N ASP A 228 -6.16 13.30 16.05
CA ASP A 228 -5.48 14.51 15.58
C ASP A 228 -5.65 14.71 14.07
N ASP A 229 -5.86 15.97 13.67
CA ASP A 229 -5.61 16.47 12.33
C ASP A 229 -4.89 17.83 12.37
N ALA A 230 -4.80 18.55 11.24
CA ALA A 230 -4.11 19.84 11.22
C ALA A 230 -4.78 20.95 12.06
N ALA A 231 -6.05 20.78 12.46
CA ALA A 231 -6.87 21.80 13.09
C ALA A 231 -7.50 21.36 14.42
N THR A 232 -7.64 20.05 14.66
CA THR A 232 -8.43 19.48 15.75
C THR A 232 -7.61 18.44 16.51
N HIS A 233 -7.66 18.54 17.84
CA HIS A 233 -7.06 17.59 18.77
C HIS A 233 -8.15 17.07 19.71
N THR A 234 -8.23 15.77 19.94
CA THR A 234 -9.30 15.14 20.75
C THR A 234 -8.75 14.02 21.61
N ASP A 235 -8.82 14.19 22.93
CA ASP A 235 -8.45 13.15 23.88
C ASP A 235 -9.57 12.12 24.00
N TYR A 236 -9.27 10.85 23.72
CA TYR A 236 -10.25 9.76 23.83
C TYR A 236 -10.10 8.98 25.13
N ARG A 237 -8.85 8.65 25.51
CA ARG A 237 -8.63 7.77 26.65
C ARG A 237 -7.23 7.91 27.23
N MET A 238 -7.12 7.73 28.53
CA MET A 238 -5.86 7.69 29.27
C MET A 238 -5.58 6.27 29.81
N PHE A 239 -4.31 5.91 29.89
CA PHE A 239 -3.82 4.63 30.41
C PHE A 239 -2.63 4.85 31.33
N SER A 240 -2.62 4.21 32.49
CA SER A 240 -1.44 4.14 33.36
C SER A 240 -0.57 2.98 32.89
N GLY A 241 0.64 3.27 32.42
CA GLY A 241 1.50 2.30 31.74
C GLY A 241 1.13 2.11 30.26
N MET A 242 2.04 1.50 29.49
CA MET A 242 1.81 1.23 28.07
C MET A 242 0.79 0.09 27.93
N PRO A 243 -0.41 0.35 27.37
CA PRO A 243 -1.38 -0.71 27.15
C PRO A 243 -0.91 -1.70 26.08
N ASP A 244 -1.31 -2.96 26.22
CA ASP A 244 -1.14 -3.96 25.16
C ASP A 244 -1.82 -3.52 23.86
N TYR A 245 -1.26 -3.92 22.72
CA TYR A 245 -1.78 -3.52 21.41
C TYR A 245 -3.24 -3.90 21.21
N ASP A 246 -3.67 -5.09 21.63
CA ASP A 246 -5.04 -5.53 21.40
C ASP A 246 -6.04 -4.73 22.26
N LEU A 247 -5.61 -4.26 23.44
CA LEU A 247 -6.38 -3.29 24.21
C LEU A 247 -6.48 -1.95 23.49
N ILE A 248 -5.37 -1.43 22.95
CA ILE A 248 -5.36 -0.18 22.16
C ILE A 248 -6.30 -0.31 20.97
N ARG A 249 -6.16 -1.38 20.18
CA ARG A 249 -6.97 -1.67 19.00
C ARG A 249 -8.45 -1.70 19.35
N LYS A 250 -8.83 -2.35 20.45
CA LYS A 250 -10.22 -2.36 20.94
C LYS A 250 -10.74 -0.96 21.23
N GLN A 251 -9.94 -0.12 21.88
CA GLN A 251 -10.34 1.27 22.17
C GLN A 251 -10.47 2.13 20.91
N VAL A 252 -9.57 1.95 19.94
CA VAL A 252 -9.69 2.62 18.63
C VAL A 252 -10.98 2.22 17.93
N VAL A 253 -11.33 0.92 17.95
CA VAL A 253 -12.62 0.45 17.39
C VAL A 253 -13.79 1.13 18.11
N THR A 254 -13.79 1.16 19.45
CA THR A 254 -14.84 1.84 20.23
C THR A 254 -14.98 3.31 19.85
N VAL A 255 -13.87 4.06 19.74
CA VAL A 255 -13.89 5.47 19.30
C VAL A 255 -14.57 5.62 17.95
N ILE A 256 -14.26 4.75 16.99
CA ILE A 256 -14.85 4.81 15.64
C ILE A 256 -16.32 4.39 15.67
N GLU A 257 -16.69 3.40 16.46
CA GLU A 257 -18.07 2.92 16.62
C GLU A 257 -18.98 3.94 17.28
N GLU A 258 -18.49 4.68 18.27
CA GLU A 258 -19.24 5.72 18.99
C GLU A 258 -19.30 7.04 18.22
N GLN A 259 -18.47 7.20 17.19
CA GLN A 259 -18.47 8.41 16.37
C GLN A 259 -19.82 8.59 15.64
N THR A 260 -20.52 9.69 15.94
CA THR A 260 -21.86 10.01 15.43
C THR A 260 -21.88 11.03 14.28
N LYS A 261 -20.76 11.73 14.05
CA LYS A 261 -20.57 12.66 12.93
C LYS A 261 -19.35 12.23 12.10
N PRO A 262 -19.30 12.49 10.79
CA PRO A 262 -18.08 12.25 10.01
C PRO A 262 -16.86 12.89 10.68
N PHE A 263 -15.70 12.25 10.59
CA PHE A 263 -14.46 12.84 11.09
C PHE A 263 -14.14 14.12 10.31
N PRO A 264 -13.48 15.13 10.91
CA PRO A 264 -13.21 16.44 10.30
C PRO A 264 -12.64 16.43 8.87
N GLY A 265 -11.87 15.39 8.47
CA GLY A 265 -11.34 15.24 7.11
C GLY A 265 -12.36 14.81 6.04
N GLU A 266 -13.60 14.51 6.44
CA GLU A 266 -14.75 14.25 5.58
C GLU A 266 -15.66 15.48 5.53
N SER A 267 -15.87 15.99 4.32
CA SER A 267 -16.99 16.91 4.09
C SER A 267 -18.29 16.17 4.42
N ALA A 268 -19.19 16.80 5.18
CA ALA A 268 -20.53 16.26 5.35
C ALA A 268 -21.20 16.11 3.96
N PRO A 269 -21.97 15.02 3.74
CA PRO A 269 -22.69 14.82 2.47
C PRO A 269 -23.69 15.94 2.18
#